data_AF-A0A553GN13-F1
#
_entry.id   AF-A0A553GN13-F1
#
_cell.length_a   1.000
_cell.length_b   1.000
_cell.length_c   1.000
_cell.angle_alpha   90.00
_cell.angle_beta   90.00
_cell.angle_gamma   90.00
#
_symmetry.space_group_name_H-M   'P 1'
#
loop_
_entity.id
_entity.type
_entity.pdbx_description
1 polymer ?
#
loop_
_entity_poly.entity_id
_entity_poly.type
_entity_poly.pdbx_seq_one_letter_code
_entity_poly.pdbx_strand_id
1 'polypeptide(L)'
;MKKTLLFLALITIAFGSTTAQDRIAIGLKAGFNSTKIKLNDVPDGVQIKNEANSGFLIGAYGKLRLTEAFSIQPELYYAKKTSNISAIPENELPETTDYTFHTWDVPILANLQLIDLKAVKIYGVAGPVASFIADTKTDIPEWNEFKNTNWTFQAGGGIEFWRLTADVRYEWGLSDISDLASANIGQKTDVLTFSLGFKLIGL
;
A
#
# COMPACT_ATOMS: atom_id res chain seq x y z
N MET A 1 -24.44 -4.82 13.25
CA MET A 1 -24.28 -5.13 14.68
C MET A 1 -23.80 -6.56 14.93
N LYS A 2 -24.49 -7.61 14.44
CA LYS A 2 -24.03 -9.01 14.64
C LYS A 2 -22.68 -9.31 13.98
N LYS A 3 -22.43 -8.80 12.77
CA LYS A 3 -21.15 -8.97 12.04
C LYS A 3 -19.99 -8.22 12.70
N THR A 4 -20.24 -7.02 13.24
CA THR A 4 -19.24 -6.21 13.97
C THR A 4 -18.86 -6.83 15.30
N LEU A 5 -19.82 -7.40 16.04
CA LEU A 5 -19.55 -8.15 17.27
C LEU A 5 -18.77 -9.44 17.01
N LEU A 6 -19.00 -10.10 15.87
CA LEU A 6 -18.29 -11.30 15.49
C LEU A 6 -16.85 -11.00 15.06
N PHE A 7 -16.62 -9.88 14.36
CA PHE A 7 -15.28 -9.39 14.02
C PHE A 7 -14.50 -8.96 15.28
N LEU A 8 -15.17 -8.27 16.20
CA LEU A 8 -14.58 -7.86 17.48
C LEU A 8 -14.30 -9.07 18.38
N ALA A 9 -15.18 -10.07 18.39
CA ALA A 9 -14.97 -11.33 19.08
C ALA A 9 -13.78 -12.11 18.50
N LEU A 10 -13.67 -12.17 17.16
CA LEU A 10 -12.54 -12.83 16.47
C LEU A 10 -11.20 -12.14 16.79
N ILE A 11 -11.21 -10.81 16.84
CA ILE A 11 -10.07 -10.00 17.31
C ILE A 11 -9.75 -10.38 18.75
N THR A 12 -10.71 -10.36 19.68
CA THR A 12 -10.44 -10.67 21.09
C THR A 12 -9.98 -12.10 21.35
N ILE A 13 -10.38 -13.08 20.53
CA ILE A 13 -9.90 -14.47 20.60
C ILE A 13 -8.47 -14.59 20.05
N ALA A 14 -8.12 -13.82 19.01
CA ALA A 14 -6.74 -13.72 18.53
C ALA A 14 -5.79 -13.07 19.56
N PHE A 15 -6.33 -12.26 20.48
CA PHE A 15 -5.58 -11.54 21.52
C PHE A 15 -5.78 -12.09 22.95
N GLY A 16 -6.54 -13.18 23.11
CA GLY A 16 -7.00 -13.70 24.39
C GLY A 16 -6.07 -14.72 25.05
N SER A 17 -5.16 -14.22 25.87
CA SER A 17 -4.49 -14.88 27.01
C SER A 17 -3.53 -16.07 26.75
N THR A 18 -2.33 -15.91 27.34
CA THR A 18 -1.20 -16.84 27.56
C THR A 18 -0.19 -17.11 26.40
N THR A 19 1.03 -16.58 26.56
CA THR A 19 2.26 -16.66 25.70
C THR A 19 2.27 -16.01 24.31
N ALA A 20 1.23 -15.27 23.90
CA ALA A 20 1.19 -14.62 22.58
C ALA A 20 2.23 -13.50 22.34
N GLN A 21 2.88 -12.97 23.39
CA GLN A 21 3.95 -11.97 23.24
C GLN A 21 5.14 -12.50 22.43
N ASP A 22 5.41 -13.81 22.48
CA ASP A 22 6.50 -14.47 21.74
C ASP A 22 6.12 -14.85 20.30
N ARG A 23 4.93 -14.49 19.83
CA ARG A 23 4.48 -14.77 18.45
C ARG A 23 3.86 -13.58 17.75
N ILE A 24 3.36 -12.60 18.48
CA ILE A 24 2.71 -11.42 17.92
C ILE A 24 3.53 -10.19 18.26
N ALA A 25 3.79 -9.34 17.27
CA ALA A 25 4.29 -8.00 17.46
C ALA A 25 3.36 -6.98 16.82
N ILE A 26 3.26 -5.79 17.40
CA ILE A 26 2.50 -4.66 16.86
C ILE A 26 3.44 -3.46 16.80
N GLY A 27 3.38 -2.71 15.71
CA GLY A 27 4.20 -1.52 15.52
C GLY A 27 3.48 -0.43 14.72
N LEU A 28 4.07 0.75 14.75
CA LEU A 28 3.69 1.88 13.91
C LEU A 28 4.62 1.93 12.70
N LYS A 29 4.14 2.47 11.59
CA LYS A 29 4.89 2.61 10.35
C LYS A 29 4.62 3.97 9.74
N ALA A 30 5.66 4.61 9.24
CA ALA A 30 5.57 5.82 8.45
C ALA A 30 6.55 5.74 7.29
N GLY A 31 6.28 6.45 6.21
CA GLY A 31 7.12 6.36 5.03
C GLY A 31 6.78 7.36 3.95
N PHE A 32 7.56 7.31 2.89
CA PHE A 32 7.37 8.08 1.68
C PHE A 32 7.13 7.11 0.53
N ASN A 33 6.22 7.48 -0.36
CA ASN A 33 5.98 6.75 -1.58
C ASN A 33 6.34 7.63 -2.78
N SER A 34 6.76 7.00 -3.86
CA SER A 34 7.00 7.60 -5.16
C SER A 34 6.11 6.86 -6.14
N THR A 35 5.14 7.58 -6.69
CA THR A 35 4.10 7.00 -7.54
C THR A 35 4.38 7.35 -8.99
N LYS A 36 4.35 6.35 -9.87
CA LYS A 36 4.44 6.51 -11.32
C LYS A 36 3.26 5.79 -11.97
N ILE A 37 2.51 6.48 -12.82
CA ILE A 37 1.44 5.86 -13.59
C ILE A 37 1.96 5.51 -14.98
N LYS A 38 1.73 4.28 -15.44
CA LYS A 38 1.98 3.89 -16.83
C LYS A 38 0.63 3.84 -17.53
N LEU A 39 0.46 4.71 -18.54
CA LEU A 39 -0.66 4.68 -19.48
C LEU A 39 -0.20 3.92 -20.72
N ASN A 40 -0.86 2.80 -21.05
CA ASN A 40 -0.43 1.90 -22.12
C ASN A 40 -1.08 2.19 -23.49
N ASP A 41 -2.04 3.11 -23.59
CA ASP A 41 -2.71 3.46 -24.85
C ASP A 41 -2.76 4.98 -25.01
N VAL A 42 -1.63 5.56 -25.43
CA VAL A 42 -1.54 6.97 -25.79
C VAL A 42 -1.70 7.09 -27.31
N PRO A 43 -2.65 7.89 -27.82
CA PRO A 43 -2.79 8.14 -29.26
C PRO A 43 -1.48 8.59 -29.89
N ASP A 44 -1.17 8.12 -31.11
CA ASP A 44 0.00 8.55 -31.87
C ASP A 44 0.05 10.10 -31.91
N GLY A 45 1.16 10.67 -31.40
CA GLY A 45 1.39 12.12 -31.37
C GLY A 45 1.37 12.77 -29.98
N VAL A 46 0.83 12.10 -28.94
CA VAL A 46 0.82 12.63 -27.57
C VAL A 46 2.00 12.07 -26.77
N GLN A 47 2.88 12.93 -26.27
CA GLN A 47 3.95 12.53 -25.34
C GLN A 47 3.46 12.71 -23.89
N ILE A 48 3.30 11.63 -23.14
CA ILE A 48 3.00 11.71 -21.70
C ILE A 48 4.30 11.67 -20.90
N LYS A 49 4.65 12.79 -20.27
CA LYS A 49 5.67 12.81 -19.21
C LYS A 49 5.01 12.43 -17.90
N ASN A 50 5.30 11.22 -17.41
CA ASN A 50 4.87 10.79 -16.08
C ASN A 50 6.03 10.98 -15.10
N GLU A 51 6.04 12.14 -14.44
CA GLU A 51 7.00 12.46 -13.40
C GLU A 51 6.57 11.82 -12.07
N ALA A 52 7.51 11.19 -11.38
CA ALA A 52 7.24 10.49 -10.15
C ALA A 52 7.06 11.49 -9.00
N ASN A 53 5.87 11.58 -8.43
CA ASN A 53 5.61 12.48 -7.31
C ASN A 53 5.78 11.79 -5.96
N SER A 54 6.24 12.56 -5.00
CA SER A 54 6.38 12.15 -3.61
C SER A 54 5.05 12.21 -2.87
N GLY A 55 4.64 11.10 -2.28
CA GLY A 55 3.59 11.01 -1.28
C GLY A 55 4.13 10.51 0.05
N PHE A 56 3.23 10.27 1.00
CA PHE A 56 3.57 9.75 2.32
C PHE A 56 2.58 8.66 2.74
N LEU A 57 2.98 7.86 3.72
CA LEU A 57 2.11 6.93 4.42
C LEU A 57 2.33 7.00 5.93
N ILE A 58 1.27 6.73 6.68
CA ILE A 58 1.32 6.55 8.13
C ILE A 58 0.29 5.50 8.55
N GLY A 59 0.67 4.61 9.46
CA GLY A 59 -0.21 3.55 9.91
C GLY A 59 0.41 2.63 10.94
N ALA A 60 -0.14 1.42 10.99
CA ALA A 60 0.28 0.39 11.92
C ALA A 60 0.40 -0.96 11.22
N TYR A 61 1.19 -1.84 11.81
CA TYR A 61 1.33 -3.23 11.37
C TYR A 61 1.23 -4.18 12.57
N GLY A 62 0.64 -5.34 12.32
CA GLY A 62 0.80 -6.52 13.15
C GLY A 62 1.79 -7.48 12.48
N LYS A 63 2.51 -8.27 13.26
CA LYS A 63 3.39 -9.33 12.78
C LYS A 63 3.11 -10.58 13.59
N LEU A 64 2.62 -11.63 12.93
CA LEU A 64 2.35 -12.94 13.50
C LEU A 64 3.43 -13.91 13.01
N ARG A 65 4.36 -14.27 13.90
CA ARG A 65 5.41 -15.26 13.64
C ARG A 65 4.80 -16.66 13.64
N LEU A 66 4.92 -17.35 12.50
CA LEU A 66 4.49 -18.75 12.36
C LEU A 66 5.66 -19.72 12.57
N THR A 67 6.85 -19.36 12.06
CA THR A 67 8.11 -20.09 12.27
C THR A 67 9.23 -19.09 12.59
N GLU A 68 10.43 -19.55 12.93
CA GLU A 68 11.57 -18.66 13.16
C GLU A 68 11.89 -17.76 11.96
N ALA A 69 11.70 -18.27 10.74
CA ALA A 69 11.96 -17.53 9.51
C ALA A 69 10.71 -16.90 8.88
N PHE A 70 9.50 -17.40 9.18
CA PHE A 70 8.29 -16.99 8.47
C PHE A 70 7.27 -16.31 9.39
N SER A 71 6.75 -15.17 8.93
CA SER A 71 5.70 -14.42 9.60
C SER A 71 4.66 -13.89 8.61
N ILE A 72 3.42 -13.72 9.08
CA ILE A 72 2.41 -12.96 8.36
C ILE A 72 2.30 -11.57 8.99
N GLN A 73 2.24 -10.54 8.16
CA GLN A 73 2.27 -9.15 8.56
C GLN A 73 1.08 -8.40 7.94
N PRO A 74 -0.09 -8.39 8.62
CA PRO A 74 -1.18 -7.49 8.25
C PRO A 74 -0.82 -6.04 8.59
N GLU A 75 -1.16 -5.12 7.70
CA GLU A 75 -0.94 -3.68 7.90
C GLU A 75 -2.22 -2.89 7.60
N LEU A 76 -2.29 -1.68 8.16
CA LEU A 76 -3.29 -0.67 7.82
C LEU A 76 -2.58 0.67 7.82
N TYR A 77 -2.58 1.37 6.69
CA TYR A 77 -2.03 2.71 6.61
C TYR A 77 -2.87 3.65 5.74
N TYR A 78 -2.83 4.92 6.11
CA TYR A 78 -3.32 6.02 5.30
C TYR A 78 -2.18 6.51 4.42
N ALA A 79 -2.40 6.59 3.10
CA ALA A 79 -1.41 7.04 2.14
C ALA A 79 -1.94 8.23 1.34
N LYS A 80 -1.08 9.23 1.12
CA LYS A 80 -1.22 10.21 0.05
C LYS A 80 -0.43 9.68 -1.14
N LYS A 81 -1.07 9.53 -2.30
CA LYS A 81 -0.44 9.16 -3.57
C LYS A 81 -0.72 10.29 -4.56
N THR A 82 0.30 10.76 -5.27
CA THR A 82 0.15 11.86 -6.25
C THR A 82 0.67 11.37 -7.59
N SER A 83 -0.04 11.69 -8.68
CA SER A 83 0.38 11.39 -10.04
C SER A 83 0.22 12.62 -10.93
N ASN A 84 1.26 12.93 -11.70
CA ASN A 84 1.15 13.91 -12.78
C ASN A 84 0.71 13.18 -14.03
N ILE A 85 -0.37 13.66 -14.64
CA ILE A 85 -0.71 13.31 -16.01
C ILE A 85 -0.54 14.60 -16.81
N SER A 86 0.62 14.77 -17.45
CA SER A 86 0.79 15.81 -18.47
C SER A 86 0.27 15.25 -19.80
N ALA A 87 -0.86 15.77 -20.27
CA ALA A 87 -1.24 15.62 -21.67
C ALA A 87 -0.53 16.72 -22.47
N ILE A 88 0.19 16.36 -23.52
CA ILE A 88 0.78 17.33 -24.45
C ILE A 88 -0.01 17.23 -25.75
N PRO A 89 -1.03 18.10 -25.98
CA PRO A 89 -1.62 18.27 -27.28
C PRO A 89 -0.57 18.81 -28.27
N GLU A 90 -0.58 18.30 -29.49
CA GLU A 90 0.25 18.84 -30.57
C GLU A 90 -0.20 20.29 -30.86
N ASN A 91 0.62 21.28 -30.45
CA ASN A 91 0.49 22.73 -30.61
C ASN A 91 0.00 23.59 -29.42
N GLU A 92 -0.06 23.08 -28.19
CA GLU A 92 -0.33 23.93 -27.00
C GLU A 92 0.71 23.75 -25.86
N LEU A 93 0.77 24.71 -24.95
CA LEU A 93 1.61 24.63 -23.74
C LEU A 93 1.19 23.39 -22.93
N PRO A 94 2.14 22.62 -22.35
CA PRO A 94 1.81 21.42 -21.59
C PRO A 94 0.98 21.78 -20.36
N GLU A 95 -0.31 21.43 -20.35
CA GLU A 95 -1.12 21.43 -19.14
C GLU A 95 -0.72 20.23 -18.27
N THR A 96 -0.10 20.52 -17.14
CA THR A 96 0.23 19.52 -16.13
C THR A 96 -0.87 19.56 -15.08
N THR A 97 -1.65 18.48 -14.99
CA THR A 97 -2.67 18.33 -13.97
C THR A 97 -2.19 17.34 -12.92
N ASP A 98 -2.03 17.84 -11.69
CA ASP A 98 -1.63 17.04 -10.53
C ASP A 98 -2.86 16.34 -9.95
N TYR A 99 -2.95 15.02 -10.13
CA TYR A 99 -3.97 14.21 -9.47
C TYR A 99 -3.42 13.68 -8.14
N THR A 100 -3.89 14.26 -7.03
CA THR A 100 -3.62 13.74 -5.69
C THR A 100 -4.83 12.96 -5.20
N PHE A 101 -4.59 11.72 -4.75
CA PHE A 101 -5.61 10.89 -4.13
C PHE A 101 -5.10 10.36 -2.78
N HIS A 102 -6.04 10.22 -1.87
CA HIS A 102 -5.81 9.69 -0.53
C HIS A 102 -6.41 8.29 -0.45
N THR A 103 -5.68 7.34 0.14
CA THR A 103 -6.15 5.95 0.25
C THR A 103 -5.96 5.39 1.65
N TRP A 104 -6.86 4.48 2.01
CA TRP A 104 -6.66 3.51 3.08
C TRP A 104 -6.20 2.21 2.45
N ASP A 105 -4.98 1.79 2.76
CA ASP A 105 -4.39 0.57 2.22
C ASP A 105 -4.31 -0.48 3.32
N VAL A 106 -4.75 -1.70 2.98
CA VAL A 106 -4.79 -2.86 3.85
C VAL A 106 -3.98 -4.02 3.23
N PRO A 107 -2.65 -4.03 3.40
CA PRO A 107 -1.80 -5.14 3.00
C PRO A 107 -1.93 -6.36 3.91
N ILE A 108 -1.82 -7.54 3.31
CA ILE A 108 -1.60 -8.80 4.03
C ILE A 108 -0.30 -9.42 3.47
N LEU A 109 0.78 -9.35 4.25
CA LEU A 109 2.11 -9.66 3.74
C LEU A 109 2.69 -10.93 4.35
N ALA A 110 3.35 -11.73 3.52
CA ALA A 110 4.27 -12.76 3.95
C ALA A 110 5.66 -12.14 4.15
N ASN A 111 6.25 -12.35 5.33
CA ASN A 111 7.57 -11.88 5.70
C ASN A 111 8.48 -13.10 5.92
N LEU A 112 9.57 -13.18 5.17
CA LEU A 112 10.56 -14.25 5.22
C LEU A 112 11.91 -13.69 5.64
N GLN A 113 12.37 -14.05 6.83
CA GLN A 113 13.70 -13.74 7.33
C GLN A 113 14.73 -14.57 6.56
N LEU A 114 15.65 -13.88 5.90
CA LEU A 114 16.69 -14.48 5.05
C LEU A 114 18.01 -14.60 5.80
N ILE A 115 18.36 -13.59 6.60
CA ILE A 115 19.62 -13.52 7.35
C ILE A 115 19.32 -13.06 8.77
N ASP A 116 19.84 -13.79 9.76
CA ASP A 116 19.80 -13.41 11.18
C ASP A 116 21.21 -13.11 11.68
N LEU A 117 21.60 -11.84 11.66
CA LEU A 117 22.76 -11.37 12.41
C LEU A 117 22.22 -10.94 13.77
N LYS A 118 22.84 -11.38 14.89
CA LYS A 118 22.34 -11.14 16.27
C LYS A 118 21.73 -9.76 16.54
N ALA A 119 22.22 -8.70 15.89
CA ALA A 119 21.70 -7.34 16.00
C ALA A 119 20.81 -6.89 14.82
N VAL A 120 20.97 -7.47 13.63
CA VAL A 120 20.31 -7.06 12.38
C VAL A 120 19.71 -8.27 11.67
N LYS A 121 18.42 -8.21 11.38
CA LYS A 121 17.73 -9.22 10.59
C LYS A 121 17.43 -8.65 9.22
N ILE A 122 17.64 -9.44 8.16
CA ILE A 122 17.30 -9.07 6.79
C ILE A 122 16.14 -9.96 6.37
N TYR A 123 15.10 -9.37 5.78
CA TYR A 123 13.91 -10.08 5.36
C TYR A 123 13.45 -9.69 3.95
N GLY A 124 12.84 -10.63 3.26
CA GLY A 124 11.98 -10.39 2.11
C GLY A 124 10.53 -10.26 2.55
N VAL A 125 9.73 -9.48 1.81
CA VAL A 125 8.30 -9.30 2.09
C VAL A 125 7.52 -9.27 0.78
N ALA A 126 6.36 -9.93 0.73
CA ALA A 126 5.48 -9.89 -0.44
C ALA A 126 4.03 -10.18 -0.06
N GLY A 127 3.07 -9.62 -0.79
CA GLY A 127 1.67 -9.96 -0.63
C GLY A 127 0.70 -8.98 -1.29
N PRO A 128 -0.60 -9.32 -1.27
CA PRO A 128 -1.65 -8.47 -1.81
C PRO A 128 -1.91 -7.24 -0.92
N VAL A 129 -2.43 -6.20 -1.55
CA VAL A 129 -2.90 -4.96 -0.92
C VAL A 129 -4.30 -4.65 -1.43
N ALA A 130 -5.22 -4.40 -0.51
CA ALA A 130 -6.51 -3.83 -0.82
C ALA A 130 -6.47 -2.32 -0.51
N SER A 131 -6.67 -1.49 -1.54
CA SER A 131 -6.66 -0.03 -1.42
C SER A 131 -8.07 0.53 -1.59
N PHE A 132 -8.47 1.39 -0.67
CA PHE A 132 -9.76 2.10 -0.68
C PHE A 132 -9.50 3.60 -0.80
N ILE A 133 -10.19 4.28 -1.71
CA ILE A 133 -10.08 5.74 -1.83
C ILE A 133 -10.73 6.37 -0.59
N ALA A 134 -9.98 7.22 0.12
CA ALA A 134 -10.50 8.04 1.20
C ALA A 134 -11.13 9.29 0.56
N ASP A 135 -12.46 9.43 0.69
CA ASP A 135 -13.25 10.52 0.10
C ASP A 135 -12.52 11.87 0.19
N THR A 136 -12.21 12.43 -0.99
CA THR A 136 -11.78 13.81 -1.08
C THR A 136 -13.04 14.66 -1.09
N LYS A 137 -13.17 15.58 -0.12
CA LYS A 137 -14.22 16.60 -0.11
C LYS A 137 -14.15 17.39 -1.41
N THR A 138 -14.93 16.96 -2.38
CA THR A 138 -15.17 17.65 -3.64
C THR A 138 -16.68 17.72 -3.72
N ASP A 139 -17.23 18.93 -3.80
CA ASP A 139 -18.66 19.20 -3.96
C ASP A 139 -19.15 18.70 -5.34
N ILE A 140 -19.20 17.38 -5.51
CA ILE A 140 -19.69 16.73 -6.73
C ILE A 140 -20.77 15.74 -6.29
N PRO A 141 -21.99 15.79 -6.87
CA PRO A 141 -23.16 15.10 -6.32
C PRO A 141 -23.01 13.59 -6.45
N GLU A 142 -23.19 12.86 -5.35
CA GLU A 142 -23.50 11.42 -5.24
C GLU A 142 -23.21 10.55 -6.48
N TRP A 143 -22.02 9.94 -6.54
CA TRP A 143 -21.75 8.79 -7.41
C TRP A 143 -21.60 7.53 -6.56
N ASN A 144 -22.74 6.91 -6.28
CA ASN A 144 -22.89 5.71 -5.44
C ASN A 144 -22.42 4.40 -6.10
N GLU A 145 -21.61 4.43 -7.17
CA GLU A 145 -21.34 3.23 -8.00
C GLU A 145 -19.90 3.07 -8.54
N PHE A 146 -18.86 3.53 -7.83
CA PHE A 146 -17.50 3.04 -8.11
C PHE A 146 -17.19 1.80 -7.26
N LYS A 147 -16.70 0.72 -7.87
CA LYS A 147 -16.06 -0.41 -7.17
C LYS A 147 -14.83 0.15 -6.42
N ASN A 148 -15.04 0.65 -5.20
CA ASN A 148 -14.10 1.42 -4.37
C ASN A 148 -12.90 0.64 -3.80
N THR A 149 -12.54 -0.50 -4.39
CA THR A 149 -11.44 -1.35 -3.91
C THR A 149 -10.53 -1.72 -5.06
N ASN A 150 -9.32 -1.16 -5.05
CA ASN A 150 -8.25 -1.52 -5.96
C ASN A 150 -7.39 -2.63 -5.33
N TRP A 151 -7.10 -3.68 -6.09
CA TRP A 151 -6.24 -4.76 -5.64
C TRP A 151 -4.89 -4.68 -6.32
N THR A 152 -3.85 -4.57 -5.52
CA THR A 152 -2.47 -4.54 -5.99
C THR A 152 -1.67 -5.63 -5.28
N PHE A 153 -0.45 -5.85 -5.75
CA PHE A 153 0.49 -6.74 -5.08
C PHE A 153 1.79 -6.01 -4.89
N GLN A 154 2.39 -6.15 -3.72
CA GLN A 154 3.68 -5.54 -3.43
C GLN A 154 4.71 -6.60 -3.05
N ALA A 155 5.96 -6.33 -3.38
CA ALA A 155 7.09 -7.09 -2.88
C ALA A 155 8.28 -6.18 -2.59
N GLY A 156 9.17 -6.65 -1.74
CA GLY A 156 10.33 -5.87 -1.32
C GLY A 156 11.19 -6.58 -0.32
N GLY A 157 12.02 -5.80 0.34
CA GLY A 157 12.91 -6.29 1.38
C GLY A 157 13.19 -5.20 2.41
N GLY A 158 13.66 -5.63 3.56
CA GLY A 158 13.96 -4.72 4.65
C GLY A 158 14.92 -5.29 5.66
N ILE A 159 15.26 -4.43 6.61
CA ILE A 159 16.09 -4.74 7.75
C ILE A 159 15.33 -4.46 9.03
N GLU A 160 15.53 -5.29 10.04
CA GLU A 160 15.03 -5.11 11.40
C GLU A 160 16.24 -5.01 12.33
N PHE A 161 16.34 -3.90 13.05
CA PHE A 161 17.37 -3.66 14.06
C PHE A 161 16.65 -3.30 15.36
N TRP A 162 16.76 -4.16 16.37
CA TRP A 162 16.06 -3.99 17.65
C TRP A 162 14.54 -3.88 17.49
N ARG A 163 13.99 -2.68 17.70
CA ARG A 163 12.57 -2.35 17.56
C ARG A 163 12.29 -1.53 16.29
N LEU A 164 13.32 -1.19 15.52
CA LEU A 164 13.22 -0.42 14.30
C LEU A 164 13.19 -1.36 13.10
N THR A 165 12.33 -1.05 12.14
CA THR A 165 12.34 -1.69 10.82
C THR A 165 12.53 -0.63 9.76
N ALA A 166 13.28 -0.95 8.71
CA ALA A 166 13.39 -0.12 7.52
C ALA A 166 13.20 -1.01 6.30
N ASP A 167 12.34 -0.61 5.37
CA ASP A 167 12.01 -1.43 4.22
C ASP A 167 11.71 -0.63 2.97
N VAL A 168 12.01 -1.26 1.83
CA VAL A 168 11.72 -0.76 0.49
C VAL A 168 10.81 -1.77 -0.17
N ARG A 169 9.69 -1.28 -0.72
CA ARG A 169 8.67 -2.11 -1.37
C ARG A 169 8.27 -1.50 -2.69
N TYR A 170 8.05 -2.35 -3.67
CA TYR A 170 7.54 -1.99 -4.98
C TYR A 170 6.17 -2.65 -5.16
N GLU A 171 5.16 -1.85 -5.47
CA GLU A 171 3.76 -2.23 -5.64
C GLU A 171 3.39 -2.19 -7.12
N TRP A 172 2.76 -3.26 -7.59
CA TRP A 172 2.26 -3.44 -8.95
C TRP A 172 0.74 -3.55 -8.93
N GLY A 173 0.07 -2.76 -9.76
CA GLY A 173 -1.37 -2.93 -10.00
C GLY A 173 -1.66 -4.29 -10.66
N LEU A 174 -2.50 -5.12 -10.03
CA LEU A 174 -2.94 -6.42 -10.58
C LEU A 174 -4.22 -6.30 -11.42
N SER A 175 -5.03 -5.25 -11.21
CA SER A 175 -6.26 -5.01 -11.97
C SER A 175 -6.05 -3.98 -13.08
N ASP A 176 -6.46 -4.34 -14.29
CA ASP A 176 -6.81 -3.36 -15.32
C ASP A 176 -8.10 -2.65 -14.85
N ILE A 177 -8.09 -1.32 -14.77
CA ILE A 177 -9.31 -0.53 -14.52
C ILE A 177 -10.12 -0.51 -15.83
N SER A 178 -10.68 -1.65 -16.23
CA SER A 178 -11.48 -1.78 -17.45
C SER A 178 -12.80 -2.49 -17.15
N ASP A 179 -13.69 -1.74 -16.50
CA ASP A 179 -15.15 -1.91 -16.60
C ASP A 179 -15.83 -0.53 -16.82
N LEU A 180 -15.09 0.48 -17.33
CA LEU A 180 -15.69 1.70 -17.87
C LEU A 180 -15.93 1.49 -19.36
N ALA A 181 -17.17 1.12 -19.67
CA ALA A 181 -17.70 1.17 -21.02
C ALA A 181 -17.36 2.54 -21.65
N SER A 182 -16.59 2.50 -22.75
CA SER A 182 -16.35 3.55 -23.75
C SER A 182 -14.94 4.20 -23.81
N ALA A 183 -14.00 3.87 -22.94
CA ALA A 183 -12.59 4.26 -23.16
C ALA A 183 -11.66 3.23 -22.53
N ASN A 184 -11.03 2.41 -23.36
CA ASN A 184 -10.14 1.32 -22.96
C ASN A 184 -8.79 1.87 -22.49
N ILE A 185 -8.75 2.55 -21.34
CA ILE A 185 -7.53 3.13 -20.78
C ILE A 185 -7.14 2.33 -19.54
N GLY A 186 -6.36 1.26 -19.74
CA GLY A 186 -5.79 0.49 -18.64
C GLY A 186 -4.77 1.33 -17.88
N GLN A 187 -5.13 1.79 -16.68
CA GLN A 187 -4.23 2.58 -15.82
C GLN A 187 -3.52 1.65 -14.81
N LYS A 188 -2.23 1.37 -15.05
CA LYS A 188 -1.39 0.61 -14.12
C LYS A 188 -0.58 1.58 -13.28
N THR A 189 -0.77 1.53 -11.96
CA THR A 189 -0.03 2.34 -11.01
C THR A 189 1.11 1.52 -10.42
N ASP A 190 2.34 2.01 -10.60
CA ASP A 190 3.53 1.50 -9.96
C ASP A 190 3.88 2.42 -8.78
N VAL A 191 4.06 1.86 -7.58
CA VAL A 191 4.42 2.64 -6.39
C VAL A 191 5.68 2.08 -5.75
N LEU A 192 6.71 2.91 -5.62
CA LEU A 192 7.91 2.61 -4.83
C LEU A 192 7.78 3.24 -3.45
N THR A 193 7.86 2.43 -2.41
CA THR A 193 7.64 2.85 -1.02
C THR A 193 8.90 2.63 -0.20
N PHE A 194 9.31 3.66 0.54
CA PHE A 194 10.32 3.60 1.58
C PHE A 194 9.67 3.84 2.92
N SER A 195 9.91 2.98 3.89
CA SER A 195 9.26 3.11 5.19
C SER A 195 10.14 2.75 6.36
N LEU A 196 9.85 3.39 7.48
CA LEU A 196 10.38 3.13 8.79
C LEU A 196 9.25 2.64 9.70
N GLY A 197 9.50 1.59 10.46
CA GLY A 197 8.59 1.06 11.46
C GLY A 197 9.22 1.07 12.85
N PHE A 198 8.37 1.20 13.85
CA PHE A 198 8.73 1.09 15.27
C PHE A 198 7.81 0.11 15.98
N LYS A 199 8.39 -0.98 16.47
CA LYS A 199 7.72 -2.04 17.21
C LYS A 199 7.35 -1.55 18.61
N LEU A 200 6.05 -1.51 18.92
CA LEU A 200 5.51 -1.06 20.20
C LEU A 200 5.49 -2.16 21.25
N ILE A 201 5.03 -3.36 20.88
CA ILE A 201 4.88 -4.50 21.78
C ILE A 201 5.12 -5.82 21.04
N GLY A 202 5.49 -6.86 21.78
CA GLY A 202 5.68 -8.22 21.26
C GLY A 202 7.07 -8.50 20.69
N LEU A 203 7.24 -9.73 20.19
CA LEU A 203 8.49 -10.37 19.73
C LEU A 203 9.69 -9.48 19.40
#